data_AF-A0A6M2E0U3-F1
#
_entry.id   AF-A0A6M2E0U3-F1
#
_cell.length_a   1.000
_cell.length_b   1.000
_cell.length_c   1.000
_cell.angle_alpha   90.00
_cell.angle_beta   90.00
_cell.angle_gamma   90.00
#
_symmetry.space_group_name_H-M   'P 1'
#
loop_
_entity.id
_entity.type
_entity.pdbx_description
1 polymer ?
#
loop_
_entity_poly.entity_id
_entity_poly.type
_entity_poly.pdbx_seq_one_letter_code
_entity_poly.pdbx_strand_id
1 'polypeptide(L)'
;RNAEKRRCSAMFDSFTLCALRSCVHYFFPRNEIATVETTIKFSERMEHPLLRRCTVRRLLAEIGFKHGNRSRNSLLIDRDDIPDWRSRYLRDVERYPAEG
;
A
#
# COMPACT_ATOMS: atom_id res chain seq x y z
N ARG A 1 22.15 6.95 -10.10
CA ARG A 1 21.18 7.21 -11.19
C ARG A 1 19.76 7.12 -10.63
N ASN A 2 18.95 8.18 -10.70
CA ASN A 2 17.47 8.27 -10.57
C ASN A 2 17.02 9.40 -9.62
N ALA A 3 17.12 10.65 -10.07
CA ALA A 3 16.57 11.80 -9.32
C ALA A 3 15.40 12.50 -10.03
N GLU A 4 14.94 12.01 -11.18
CA GLU A 4 13.79 12.61 -11.89
C GLU A 4 12.85 11.53 -12.45
N LYS A 5 12.32 10.67 -11.58
CA LYS A 5 11.07 9.99 -11.94
C LYS A 5 9.96 11.03 -11.78
N ARG A 6 9.43 11.53 -12.90
CA ARG A 6 8.20 12.37 -12.91
C ARG A 6 7.18 11.75 -11.97
N ARG A 7 6.70 12.49 -10.97
CA ARG A 7 5.70 12.02 -10.00
C ARG A 7 4.44 11.63 -10.76
N CYS A 8 4.21 10.34 -10.98
CA CYS A 8 2.97 9.85 -11.57
C CYS A 8 1.79 10.19 -10.67
N SER A 9 1.99 10.30 -9.35
CA SER A 9 1.01 10.69 -8.34
C SER A 9 0.41 12.06 -8.60
N ALA A 10 1.13 12.99 -9.23
CA ALA A 10 0.61 14.31 -9.57
C ALA A 10 -0.46 14.27 -10.68
N MET A 11 -0.56 13.16 -11.41
CA MET A 11 -1.53 12.93 -12.47
C MET A 11 -2.81 12.23 -11.99
N PHE A 12 -2.81 11.70 -10.76
CA PHE A 12 -3.95 10.99 -10.18
C PHE A 12 -4.50 11.75 -8.99
N ASP A 13 -5.82 11.72 -8.85
CA ASP A 13 -6.47 12.37 -7.71
C ASP A 13 -6.10 11.67 -6.40
N SER A 14 -6.09 12.45 -5.33
CA SER A 14 -5.92 12.01 -3.95
C SER A 14 -6.85 10.84 -3.59
N PHE A 15 -8.08 10.83 -4.13
CA PHE A 15 -9.04 9.75 -3.97
C PHE A 15 -8.53 8.42 -4.56
N THR A 16 -7.97 8.44 -5.77
CA THR A 16 -7.39 7.24 -6.39
C THR A 16 -6.21 6.71 -5.57
N LEU A 17 -5.34 7.60 -5.09
CA LEU A 17 -4.21 7.21 -4.24
C LEU A 17 -4.69 6.60 -2.92
N CYS A 18 -5.74 7.17 -2.32
CA CYS A 18 -6.37 6.66 -1.11
C CYS A 18 -6.98 5.27 -1.32
N ALA A 19 -7.68 5.05 -2.43
CA ALA A 19 -8.26 3.76 -2.75
C ALA A 19 -7.21 2.65 -2.93
N LEU A 20 -6.10 2.95 -3.63
CA LEU A 20 -4.98 2.03 -3.76
C LEU A 20 -4.37 1.69 -2.41
N ARG A 21 -4.22 2.68 -1.53
CA ARG A 21 -3.71 2.49 -0.16
C ARG A 21 -4.64 1.62 0.67
N SER A 22 -5.93 1.90 0.65
CA SER A 22 -6.97 1.14 1.35
C SER A 22 -7.02 -0.31 0.89
N CYS A 23 -6.84 -0.56 -0.42
CA CYS A 23 -6.75 -1.92 -0.95
C CYS A 23 -5.59 -2.69 -0.32
N VAL A 24 -4.39 -2.13 -0.30
CA VAL A 24 -3.22 -2.82 0.28
C VAL A 24 -3.42 -3.05 1.78
N HIS A 25 -3.95 -2.06 2.49
CA HIS A 25 -4.25 -2.18 3.92
C HIS A 25 -5.42 -3.12 4.22
N TYR A 26 -6.31 -3.42 3.29
CA TYR A 26 -7.36 -4.42 3.46
C TYR A 26 -6.81 -5.86 3.52
N PHE A 27 -5.78 -6.16 2.74
CA PHE A 27 -5.17 -7.50 2.70
C PHE A 27 -4.16 -7.75 3.83
N PHE A 28 -3.49 -6.69 4.29
CA PHE A 28 -2.47 -6.77 5.33
C PHE A 28 -2.92 -7.43 6.66
N PRO A 29 -4.04 -7.04 7.30
CA PRO A 29 -4.49 -7.65 8.56
C PRO A 29 -5.00 -9.07 8.38
N ARG A 30 -5.40 -9.46 7.16
CA ARG A 30 -5.83 -10.84 6.85
C ARG A 30 -4.66 -11.78 6.60
N ASN A 31 -3.42 -11.29 6.67
CA ASN A 31 -2.20 -12.01 6.29
C ASN A 31 -2.25 -12.52 4.83
N GLU A 32 -3.07 -11.90 3.99
CA GLU A 32 -3.19 -12.18 2.57
C GLU A 32 -2.16 -11.37 1.79
N ILE A 33 -1.59 -11.96 0.74
CA ILE A 33 -0.55 -11.31 -0.07
C ILE A 33 -1.22 -10.28 -0.98
N ALA A 34 -1.09 -9.00 -0.63
CA ALA A 34 -1.39 -7.91 -1.55
C ALA A 34 -0.41 -7.96 -2.73
N THR A 35 -0.93 -8.13 -3.94
CA THR A 35 -0.16 -8.10 -5.19
C THR A 35 -0.62 -6.92 -6.05
N VAL A 36 0.19 -6.53 -7.04
CA VAL A 36 -0.22 -5.49 -7.99
C VAL A 36 -1.52 -5.88 -8.72
N GLU A 37 -1.73 -7.18 -8.97
CA GLU A 37 -2.93 -7.69 -9.65
C GLU A 37 -4.17 -7.61 -8.76
N THR A 38 -4.06 -7.89 -7.46
CA THR A 38 -5.19 -7.74 -6.54
C THR A 38 -5.57 -6.27 -6.39
N THR A 39 -4.61 -5.35 -6.41
CA THR A 39 -4.87 -3.91 -6.39
C THR A 39 -5.57 -3.41 -7.66
N ILE A 40 -5.19 -3.92 -8.84
CA ILE A 40 -5.89 -3.59 -10.10
C ILE A 40 -7.34 -4.08 -10.04
N LYS A 41 -7.57 -5.34 -9.67
CA LYS A 41 -8.92 -5.92 -9.55
C LYS A 41 -9.80 -5.16 -8.55
N PHE A 42 -9.20 -4.69 -7.46
CA PHE A 42 -9.91 -3.87 -6.48
C PHE A 42 -10.27 -2.49 -7.05
N SER A 43 -9.35 -1.87 -7.79
CA SER A 43 -9.60 -0.60 -8.49
C SER A 43 -10.74 -0.70 -9.49
N GLU A 44 -10.80 -1.81 -10.26
CA GLU A 44 -11.88 -2.10 -11.20
C GLU A 44 -13.25 -2.19 -10.51
N ARG A 45 -13.30 -2.78 -9.32
CA ARG A 45 -14.54 -2.96 -8.54
C ARG A 45 -15.06 -1.66 -7.92
N MET A 46 -14.20 -0.67 -7.72
CA MET A 46 -14.52 0.60 -7.06
C MET A 46 -14.82 1.73 -8.06
N GLU A 47 -15.13 1.39 -9.32
CA GLU A 47 -15.42 2.34 -10.42
C GLU A 47 -14.30 3.37 -10.67
N HIS A 48 -13.07 3.06 -10.27
CA HIS A 48 -11.92 3.90 -10.55
C HIS A 48 -11.45 3.73 -12.00
N PRO A 49 -10.64 4.68 -12.53
CA PRO A 49 -10.04 4.54 -13.84
C PRO A 49 -9.32 3.19 -13.96
N LEU A 50 -9.45 2.53 -15.11
CA LEU A 50 -8.70 1.31 -15.40
C LEU A 50 -7.20 1.62 -15.41
N LEU A 51 -6.52 1.30 -14.31
CA LEU A 51 -5.10 1.55 -14.16
C LEU A 51 -4.29 0.40 -14.76
N ARG A 52 -3.36 0.73 -15.66
CA ARG A 52 -2.39 -0.25 -16.16
C ARG A 52 -1.50 -0.74 -15.02
N ARG A 53 -1.07 -2.01 -15.08
CA ARG A 53 -0.14 -2.63 -14.12
C ARG A 53 1.11 -1.80 -13.84
N CYS A 54 1.72 -1.25 -14.89
CA CYS A 54 2.90 -0.40 -14.78
C CYS A 54 2.62 0.89 -14.00
N THR A 55 1.41 1.45 -14.16
CA THR A 55 0.95 2.66 -13.47
C THR A 55 0.72 2.36 -12.00
N VAL A 56 -0.04 1.31 -11.66
CA VAL A 56 -0.27 0.90 -10.26
C VAL A 56 1.06 0.63 -9.55
N ARG A 57 1.99 -0.09 -10.20
CA ARG A 57 3.33 -0.34 -9.65
C ARG A 57 4.09 0.96 -9.32
N ARG A 58 4.02 1.97 -10.18
CA ARG A 58 4.65 3.27 -9.96
C ARG A 58 3.96 4.05 -8.84
N LEU A 59 2.63 4.10 -8.84
CA LEU A 59 1.85 4.79 -7.82
C LEU A 59 2.10 4.19 -6.43
N LEU A 60 2.06 2.87 -6.31
CA LEU A 60 2.37 2.18 -5.06
C LEU A 60 3.78 2.53 -4.56
N ALA A 61 4.78 2.54 -5.45
CA ALA A 61 6.14 2.94 -5.10
C ALA A 61 6.24 4.40 -4.64
N GLU A 62 5.46 5.31 -5.24
CA GLU A 62 5.41 6.72 -4.86
C GLU A 62 4.64 6.97 -3.55
N ILE A 63 3.59 6.17 -3.28
CA ILE A 63 2.85 6.18 -2.01
C ILE A 63 3.72 5.65 -0.85
N GLY A 64 4.78 4.90 -1.17
CA GLY A 64 5.78 4.40 -0.23
C GLY A 64 5.85 2.87 -0.14
N PHE A 65 5.02 2.14 -0.89
CA PHE A 65 5.06 0.67 -0.88
C PHE A 65 6.25 0.12 -1.65
N LYS A 66 7.00 -0.79 -1.02
CA LYS A 66 8.06 -1.55 -1.67
C LYS A 66 7.50 -2.83 -2.25
N HIS A 67 8.00 -3.20 -3.43
CA HIS A 67 7.67 -4.48 -4.04
C HIS A 67 8.69 -5.51 -3.57
N GLY A 68 8.25 -6.45 -2.74
CA GLY A 68 9.01 -7.63 -2.34
C GLY A 68 8.57 -8.88 -3.11
N ASN A 69 9.26 -9.98 -2.86
CA ASN A 69 8.84 -11.31 -3.31
C ASN A 69 8.72 -12.22 -2.08
N ARG A 70 7.62 -12.95 -1.97
CA ARG A 70 7.44 -14.03 -0.99
C ARG A 70 7.42 -15.35 -1.77
N SER A 71 8.57 -16.03 -1.80
CA SER A 71 8.77 -17.22 -2.64
C SER A 71 8.45 -16.92 -4.12
N ARG A 72 7.47 -17.60 -4.73
CA ARG A 72 7.04 -17.41 -6.13
C ARG A 72 6.06 -16.25 -6.34
N ASN A 73 5.56 -15.61 -5.27
CA ASN A 73 4.54 -14.56 -5.37
C ASN A 73 5.14 -13.18 -5.14
N SER A 74 4.78 -12.21 -6.00
CA SER A 74 5.12 -10.80 -5.77
C SER A 74 4.31 -10.27 -4.58
N LEU A 75 4.95 -9.67 -3.59
CA LEU A 75 4.34 -9.11 -2.38
C LEU A 75 4.49 -7.58 -2.38
N LEU A 76 3.44 -6.87 -2.02
CA LEU A 76 3.51 -5.46 -1.66
C LEU A 76 3.80 -5.36 -0.17
N ILE A 77 5.00 -4.90 0.16
CA ILE A 77 5.42 -4.64 1.53
C ILE A 77 5.30 -3.14 1.76
N ASP A 78 4.72 -2.75 2.88
CA ASP A 78 4.78 -1.37 3.33
C ASP A 78 6.24 -0.91 3.45
N ARG A 79 6.43 0.40 3.41
CA ARG A 79 7.70 0.99 3.76
C ARG A 79 8.06 0.59 5.20
N ASP A 80 9.31 0.18 5.47
CA ASP A 80 9.72 -0.47 6.74
C ASP A 80 9.36 0.37 7.99
N ASP A 81 9.19 1.68 7.84
CA ASP A 81 8.74 2.65 8.84
C ASP A 81 7.27 2.52 9.27
N ILE A 82 6.38 1.98 8.42
CA ILE A 82 4.95 1.83 8.72
C ILE A 82 4.67 0.62 9.64
N PRO A 83 5.27 -0.57 9.42
CA PRO A 83 5.24 -1.66 10.38
C PRO A 83 5.76 -1.25 11.75
N ASP A 84 6.85 -0.48 11.81
CA ASP A 84 7.40 0.02 13.08
C ASP A 84 6.42 0.94 13.81
N TRP A 85 5.73 1.82 13.08
CA TRP A 85 4.66 2.66 13.65
C TRP A 85 3.47 1.83 14.13
N ARG A 86 3.09 0.77 13.40
CA ARG A 86 2.01 -0.13 13.82
C ARG A 86 2.38 -0.95 15.05
N SER A 87 3.58 -1.50 15.08
CA SER A 87 4.11 -2.21 16.24
C SER A 87 4.25 -1.29 17.43
N ARG A 88 4.68 -0.03 17.24
CA ARG A 88 4.67 0.99 18.29
C ARG A 88 3.26 1.29 18.75
N TYR A 89 2.32 1.57 17.86
CA TYR A 89 0.94 1.87 18.21
C TYR A 89 0.26 0.74 18.98
N LEU A 90 0.44 -0.52 18.55
CA LEU A 90 -0.10 -1.68 19.26
C LEU A 90 0.55 -1.84 20.65
N ARG A 91 1.87 -1.66 20.75
CA ARG A 91 2.58 -1.66 22.04
C ARG A 91 2.12 -0.52 22.94
N ASP A 92 1.86 0.66 22.38
CA ASP A 92 1.40 1.82 23.11
C ASP A 92 -0.04 1.60 23.60
N VAL A 93 -0.94 1.07 22.76
CA VAL A 93 -2.31 0.69 23.15
C VAL A 93 -2.31 -0.39 24.25
N GLU A 94 -1.43 -1.38 24.15
CA GLU A 94 -1.25 -2.44 25.16
C GLU A 94 -0.58 -1.94 26.45
N ARG A 95 0.09 -0.78 26.41
CA ARG A 95 0.71 -0.12 27.57
C ARG A 95 -0.26 0.77 28.36
N TYR A 96 -1.41 1.12 27.80
CA TYR A 96 -2.47 1.87 28.50
C TYR A 96 -3.67 1.03 29.02
N PRO A 97 -3.52 -0.13 29.67
CA PRO A 97 -4.56 -0.62 30.57
C PRO A 97 -4.34 0.00 31.96
N ALA A 98 -5.32 0.81 32.39
CA ALA A 98 -5.54 1.29 33.77
C ALA A 98 -4.96 2.66 34.21
N GLU A 99 -5.27 3.74 33.48
CA GLU A 99 -5.47 5.07 34.09
C GLU A 99 -6.83 5.66 33.67
N GLY A 100 -7.87 4.83 33.74
CA GLY A 100 -9.27 5.24 33.60
C GLY A 100 -10.09 4.62 34.71
#